data_AF-A0A552AZ78-F1
#
_entry.id   AF-A0A552AZ78-F1
#
_cell.length_a   1.000
_cell.length_b   1.000
_cell.length_c   1.000
_cell.angle_alpha   90.00
_cell.angle_beta   90.00
_cell.angle_gamma   90.00
#
_symmetry.space_group_name_H-M   'P 1'
#
loop_
_entity.id
_entity.type
_entity.pdbx_description
1 polymer ?
#
loop_
_entity_poly.entity_id
_entity_poly.type
_entity_poly.pdbx_seq_one_letter_code
_entity_poly.pdbx_strand_id
1 'polypeptide(L)'
;MLVLTIREEGINDGGFTATLNFDSGNSYPITVTDPFTNQEEKDLEWYFEEWLVFPTLDTDKAQKAANSVQNYGENLFKQVFQSNLNAYGEYRDLRKQLSQLQIIIESQSPEFQALHWEALKDPDLPRPFSIDCIISRQRRGATVVPVQMATYPTINLLVVIARPNEESDVNYRTISRPLVELVNSSEIPVKIDILRPGTYESLTRHLDEKGEGYYHVIHFDVHGGLMEYEQYQRQVHGDSWRYQRGWGLEDLAEYEGVKAFLFLEGEEKGQATPVEATELANLLTGKNIPICILNACQSAKQISQESEDYRETSLGSRLMTAGMQALVAMGYSVTVSAAKLMMKPIYQQLLNGKDLTEAMRKGRLELFNNKQRRAYYNTIIDLEDWLLPVIYCRGKINLNLRPFTPEEEEKYWEHIGNQYVFPLPEYGFVGRDLEILKMEKALLKHNILLLKGMGGTGKTTLLNYLREWWQKTNWATRIFYFVLARSW
;
A
#
# COMPACT_ATOMS: atom_id res chain seq x y z
N MET A 1 -23.90 -9.79 -4.86
CA MET A 1 -23.60 -8.41 -4.45
C MET A 1 -24.37 -7.51 -5.37
N LEU A 2 -24.92 -6.43 -4.83
CA LEU A 2 -25.59 -5.38 -5.58
C LEU A 2 -24.52 -4.37 -5.99
N VAL A 3 -24.46 -4.01 -7.27
CA VAL A 3 -23.51 -3.05 -7.81
C VAL A 3 -24.21 -1.72 -8.09
N LEU A 4 -23.56 -0.66 -7.67
CA LEU A 4 -23.90 0.72 -7.97
C LEU A 4 -22.67 1.36 -8.60
N THR A 5 -22.82 1.92 -9.79
CA THR A 5 -21.69 2.55 -10.49
C THR A 5 -21.90 4.05 -10.61
N ILE A 6 -20.97 4.81 -10.05
CA ILE A 6 -20.86 6.26 -10.28
C ILE A 6 -19.86 6.44 -11.42
N ARG A 7 -20.36 6.79 -12.60
CA ARG A 7 -19.55 6.85 -13.83
C ARG A 7 -19.40 8.28 -14.30
N GLU A 8 -18.17 8.73 -14.49
CA GLU A 8 -17.89 9.99 -15.18
C GLU A 8 -18.26 9.90 -16.67
N GLU A 9 -18.96 10.92 -17.16
CA GLU A 9 -19.26 11.12 -18.58
C GLU A 9 -18.52 12.32 -19.19
N GLY A 10 -18.13 13.30 -18.38
CA GLY A 10 -17.33 14.44 -18.86
C GLY A 10 -17.09 15.50 -17.78
N ILE A 11 -16.18 16.42 -18.07
CA ILE A 11 -15.79 17.54 -17.21
C ILE A 11 -16.60 18.78 -17.59
N ASN A 12 -17.03 19.57 -16.61
CA ASN A 12 -17.68 20.89 -16.81
C ASN A 12 -16.97 21.97 -15.99
N ASP A 13 -17.32 23.25 -16.19
CA ASP A 13 -16.71 24.37 -15.44
C ASP A 13 -16.93 24.22 -13.93
N GLY A 14 -15.89 23.77 -13.23
CA GLY A 14 -15.89 23.59 -11.78
C GLY A 14 -16.40 22.23 -11.28
N GLY A 15 -16.58 21.22 -12.14
CA GLY A 15 -17.01 19.89 -11.71
C GLY A 15 -17.05 18.82 -12.81
N PHE A 16 -17.92 17.84 -12.59
CA PHE A 16 -18.05 16.65 -13.42
C PHE A 16 -19.52 16.32 -13.69
N THR A 17 -19.80 15.99 -14.94
CA THR A 17 -21.03 15.31 -15.34
C THR A 17 -20.83 13.81 -15.21
N ALA A 18 -21.72 13.15 -14.49
CA ALA A 18 -21.63 11.72 -14.21
C ALA A 18 -23.01 11.06 -14.30
N THR A 19 -23.02 9.72 -14.32
CA THR A 19 -24.22 8.90 -14.25
C THR A 19 -24.17 8.00 -13.02
N LEU A 20 -25.28 7.93 -12.29
CA LEU A 20 -25.51 6.97 -11.23
C LEU A 20 -26.28 5.79 -11.82
N ASN A 21 -25.59 4.65 -11.97
CA ASN A 21 -26.11 3.45 -12.61
C ASN A 21 -26.40 2.37 -11.56
N PHE A 22 -27.63 1.85 -11.58
CA PHE A 22 -28.10 0.79 -10.69
C PHE A 22 -28.13 -0.56 -11.43
N ASP A 23 -27.94 -1.66 -10.70
CA ASP A 23 -28.10 -3.04 -11.22
C ASP A 23 -29.48 -3.32 -11.85
N SER A 24 -30.49 -2.54 -11.49
CA SER A 24 -31.83 -2.57 -12.10
C SER A 24 -31.82 -2.20 -13.59
N GLY A 25 -30.73 -1.61 -14.09
CA GLY A 25 -30.60 -1.05 -15.44
C GLY A 25 -30.96 0.44 -15.50
N ASN A 26 -31.44 1.03 -14.41
CA ASN A 26 -31.76 2.45 -14.35
C ASN A 26 -30.48 3.27 -14.22
N SER A 27 -30.44 4.39 -14.94
CA SER A 27 -29.31 5.33 -14.97
C SER A 27 -29.83 6.75 -14.80
N TYR A 28 -29.22 7.49 -13.88
CA TYR A 28 -29.62 8.86 -13.56
C TYR A 28 -28.44 9.81 -13.76
N PRO A 29 -28.60 10.90 -14.53
CA PRO A 29 -27.56 11.92 -14.63
C PRO A 29 -27.41 12.65 -13.30
N ILE A 30 -26.17 12.89 -12.90
CA ILE A 30 -25.77 13.62 -11.70
C ILE A 30 -24.67 14.61 -12.04
N THR A 31 -24.55 15.65 -11.21
CA THR A 31 -23.42 16.58 -11.24
C THR A 31 -22.64 16.43 -9.95
N VAL A 32 -21.34 16.27 -10.06
CA VAL A 32 -20.43 16.15 -8.92
C VAL A 32 -19.40 17.26 -8.99
N THR A 33 -19.19 17.96 -7.89
CA THR A 33 -18.11 18.93 -7.67
C THR A 33 -17.35 18.51 -6.42
N ASP A 34 -16.08 18.90 -6.33
CA ASP A 34 -15.34 18.71 -5.08
C ASP A 34 -16.05 19.46 -3.93
N PRO A 35 -16.49 18.76 -2.87
CA PRO A 35 -17.06 19.41 -1.70
C PRO A 35 -16.10 20.33 -0.95
N PHE A 36 -14.79 20.16 -1.10
CA PHE A 36 -13.80 21.01 -0.45
C PHE A 36 -13.36 22.18 -1.32
N THR A 37 -13.06 23.27 -0.63
CA THR A 37 -12.20 24.33 -1.14
C THR A 37 -10.73 23.93 -1.07
N ASN A 38 -9.88 24.59 -1.86
CA ASN A 38 -8.42 24.40 -1.79
C ASN A 38 -7.84 24.58 -0.37
N GLN A 39 -8.46 25.40 0.48
CA GLN A 39 -8.01 25.59 1.86
C GLN A 39 -8.39 24.42 2.76
N GLU A 40 -9.59 23.87 2.61
CA GLU A 40 -10.03 22.70 3.38
C GLU A 40 -9.22 21.45 3.01
N GLU A 41 -8.91 21.27 1.72
CA GLU A 41 -8.02 20.21 1.25
C GLU A 41 -6.61 20.34 1.85
N LYS A 42 -6.05 21.56 1.90
CA LYS A 42 -4.76 21.83 2.58
C LYS A 42 -4.81 21.58 4.08
N ASP A 43 -5.93 21.89 4.74
CA ASP A 43 -6.09 21.65 6.16
C ASP A 43 -6.23 20.15 6.48
N LEU A 44 -6.87 19.39 5.58
CA LEU A 44 -6.91 17.92 5.66
C LEU A 44 -5.53 17.31 5.42
N GLU A 45 -4.79 17.81 4.43
CA GLU A 45 -3.40 17.40 4.19
C GLU A 45 -2.52 17.67 5.43
N TRP A 46 -2.56 18.89 5.96
CA TRP A 46 -1.83 19.26 7.17
C TRP A 46 -2.14 18.32 8.35
N TYR A 47 -3.40 17.91 8.50
CA TYR A 47 -3.84 17.00 9.56
C TYR A 47 -3.22 15.60 9.44
N PHE A 48 -3.08 15.06 8.22
CA PHE A 48 -2.49 13.75 7.99
C PHE A 48 -0.97 13.75 7.85
N GLU A 49 -0.37 14.87 7.49
CA GLU A 49 1.06 14.96 7.15
C GLU A 49 1.88 15.66 8.24
N GLU A 50 1.47 16.86 8.65
CA GLU A 50 2.27 17.76 9.48
C GLU A 50 1.91 17.69 10.96
N TRP A 51 0.61 17.62 11.28
CA TRP A 51 0.14 17.61 12.66
C TRP A 51 0.67 16.41 13.47
N LEU A 52 0.98 15.30 12.78
CA LEU A 52 1.59 14.11 13.37
C LEU A 52 2.94 14.40 14.05
N VAL A 53 3.67 15.41 13.59
CA VAL A 53 4.99 15.79 14.13
C VAL A 53 4.85 16.50 15.47
N PHE A 54 3.88 17.40 15.59
CA PHE A 54 3.61 18.17 16.80
C PHE A 54 2.13 18.08 17.22
N PRO A 55 1.65 16.89 17.62
CA PRO A 55 0.23 16.62 17.84
C PRO A 55 -0.40 17.35 19.04
N THR A 56 0.42 18.01 19.85
CA THR A 56 -0.02 18.81 20.99
C THR A 56 -0.32 20.27 20.63
N LEU A 57 0.05 20.71 19.42
CA LEU A 57 -0.23 22.05 18.91
C LEU A 57 -1.44 22.02 17.98
N ASP A 58 -2.13 23.16 17.84
CA ASP A 58 -3.22 23.37 16.89
C ASP A 58 -4.33 22.30 16.93
N THR A 59 -4.62 21.76 18.12
CA THR A 59 -5.62 20.70 18.31
C THR A 59 -7.02 21.09 17.82
N ASP A 60 -7.37 22.37 17.91
CA ASP A 60 -8.65 22.89 17.41
C ASP A 60 -8.70 22.85 15.87
N LYS A 61 -7.56 23.09 15.20
CA LYS A 61 -7.44 22.96 13.74
C LYS A 61 -7.55 21.49 13.34
N ALA A 62 -6.88 20.59 14.07
CA ALA A 62 -6.95 19.16 13.83
C ALA A 62 -8.37 18.60 14.01
N GLN A 63 -9.08 19.03 15.06
CA GLN A 63 -10.47 18.62 15.26
C GLN A 63 -11.40 19.13 14.14
N LYS A 64 -11.16 20.35 13.62
CA LYS A 64 -11.91 20.87 12.47
C LYS A 64 -11.65 20.07 11.20
N ALA A 65 -10.39 19.71 10.93
CA ALA A 65 -10.02 18.86 9.79
C ALA A 65 -10.63 17.44 9.93
N ALA A 66 -10.60 16.85 11.12
CA ALA A 66 -11.27 15.57 11.35
C ALA A 66 -12.79 15.64 11.09
N ASN A 67 -13.45 16.70 11.58
CA ASN A 67 -14.88 16.91 11.37
C ASN A 67 -15.23 17.24 9.89
N SER A 68 -14.31 17.82 9.12
CA SER A 68 -14.56 18.17 7.72
C SER A 68 -14.75 16.92 6.85
N VAL A 69 -14.13 15.78 7.20
CA VAL A 69 -14.33 14.49 6.51
C VAL A 69 -15.80 14.08 6.50
N GLN A 70 -16.50 14.24 7.62
CA GLN A 70 -17.94 13.94 7.68
C GLN A 70 -18.75 14.90 6.80
N ASN A 71 -18.46 16.20 6.88
CA ASN A 71 -19.15 17.22 6.09
C ASN A 71 -18.96 16.98 4.57
N TYR A 72 -17.73 16.62 4.17
CA TYR A 72 -17.39 16.23 2.81
C TYR A 72 -18.28 15.08 2.33
N GLY A 73 -18.32 14.00 3.11
CA GLY A 73 -19.09 12.79 2.80
C GLY A 73 -20.58 13.02 2.63
N GLU A 74 -21.16 13.84 3.52
CA GLU A 74 -22.59 14.19 3.48
C GLU A 74 -22.94 15.14 2.33
N ASN A 75 -22.01 16.03 1.95
CA ASN A 75 -22.16 16.87 0.76
C ASN A 75 -22.11 16.03 -0.52
N LEU A 76 -21.12 15.15 -0.65
CA LEU A 76 -21.00 14.23 -1.78
C LEU A 76 -22.24 13.35 -1.91
N PHE A 77 -22.80 12.88 -0.79
CA PHE A 77 -24.05 12.11 -0.78
C PHE A 77 -25.24 12.89 -1.34
N LYS A 78 -25.39 14.17 -0.99
CA LYS A 78 -26.44 15.04 -1.54
C LYS A 78 -26.32 15.16 -3.05
N GLN A 79 -25.10 15.37 -3.55
CA GLN A 79 -24.85 15.50 -4.99
C GLN A 79 -25.17 14.20 -5.75
N VAL A 80 -24.73 13.06 -5.23
CA VAL A 80 -24.90 11.75 -5.89
C VAL A 80 -26.33 11.22 -5.80
N PHE A 81 -26.95 11.24 -4.62
CA PHE A 81 -28.22 10.54 -4.40
C PHE A 81 -29.44 11.45 -4.28
N GLN A 82 -29.28 12.71 -3.85
CA GLN A 82 -30.42 13.61 -3.59
C GLN A 82 -30.68 14.61 -4.73
N SER A 83 -29.83 14.64 -5.76
CA SER A 83 -30.05 15.43 -6.97
C SER A 83 -31.23 14.94 -7.81
N ASN A 84 -31.64 13.67 -7.65
CA ASN A 84 -32.76 13.06 -8.37
C ASN A 84 -33.64 12.22 -7.43
N LEU A 85 -34.95 12.52 -7.38
CA LEU A 85 -35.91 11.85 -6.50
C LEU A 85 -36.04 10.33 -6.78
N ASN A 86 -35.96 9.91 -8.03
CA ASN A 86 -36.06 8.50 -8.41
C ASN A 86 -34.79 7.74 -8.01
N ALA A 87 -33.62 8.34 -8.24
CA ALA A 87 -32.34 7.80 -7.78
C ALA A 87 -32.31 7.63 -6.25
N TYR A 88 -32.79 8.64 -5.51
CA TYR A 88 -32.90 8.55 -4.05
C TYR A 88 -33.85 7.43 -3.61
N GLY A 89 -34.97 7.26 -4.33
CA GLY A 89 -35.93 6.17 -4.10
C GLY A 89 -35.29 4.79 -4.21
N GLU A 90 -34.56 4.53 -5.30
CA GLU A 90 -33.84 3.25 -5.49
C GLU A 90 -32.73 3.04 -4.46
N TYR A 91 -31.97 4.10 -4.15
CA TYR A 91 -30.98 4.05 -3.08
C TYR A 91 -31.59 3.64 -1.74
N ARG A 92 -32.77 4.17 -1.37
CA ARG A 92 -33.42 3.82 -0.10
C ARG A 92 -33.77 2.33 0.01
N ASP A 93 -33.99 1.65 -1.11
CA ASP A 93 -34.18 0.20 -1.11
C ASP A 93 -32.85 -0.54 -0.96
N LEU A 94 -31.78 -0.10 -1.65
CA LEU A 94 -30.42 -0.64 -1.47
C LEU A 94 -29.89 -0.45 -0.05
N ARG A 95 -30.23 0.66 0.62
CA ARG A 95 -29.82 1.00 1.99
C ARG A 95 -30.19 -0.10 3.01
N LYS A 96 -31.20 -0.93 2.72
CA LYS A 96 -31.60 -2.06 3.59
C LYS A 96 -30.57 -3.21 3.56
N GLN A 97 -29.66 -3.22 2.58
CA GLN A 97 -28.71 -4.31 2.32
C GLN A 97 -27.26 -3.80 2.09
N LEU A 98 -26.85 -2.74 2.81
CA LEU A 98 -25.54 -2.09 2.63
C LEU A 98 -24.34 -3.05 2.62
N SER A 99 -24.34 -4.08 3.47
CA SER A 99 -23.27 -5.09 3.51
C SER A 99 -23.09 -5.91 2.22
N GLN A 100 -24.07 -5.87 1.31
CA GLN A 100 -24.02 -6.53 0.01
C GLN A 100 -23.80 -5.55 -1.15
N LEU A 101 -23.73 -4.25 -0.85
CA LEU A 101 -23.54 -3.18 -1.83
C LEU A 101 -22.06 -3.04 -2.18
N GLN A 102 -21.81 -2.86 -3.48
CA GLN A 102 -20.52 -2.47 -4.02
C GLN A 102 -20.71 -1.18 -4.83
N ILE A 103 -19.99 -0.13 -4.45
CA ILE A 103 -19.94 1.13 -5.17
C ILE A 103 -18.66 1.14 -6.02
N ILE A 104 -18.84 1.27 -7.33
CA ILE A 104 -17.74 1.37 -8.30
C ILE A 104 -17.65 2.81 -8.79
N ILE A 105 -16.50 3.43 -8.61
CA ILE A 105 -16.18 4.75 -9.13
C ILE A 105 -15.48 4.56 -10.48
N GLU A 106 -16.20 4.77 -11.58
CA GLU A 106 -15.71 4.56 -12.94
C GLU A 106 -15.38 5.89 -13.61
N SER A 107 -14.13 6.10 -14.02
CA SER A 107 -13.72 7.37 -14.61
C SER A 107 -12.46 7.25 -15.48
N GLN A 108 -12.29 8.19 -16.41
CA GLN A 108 -11.06 8.35 -17.19
C GLN A 108 -10.18 9.49 -16.67
N SER A 109 -10.77 10.47 -15.98
CA SER A 109 -10.06 11.63 -15.44
C SER A 109 -9.40 11.33 -14.09
N PRO A 110 -8.14 11.75 -13.90
CA PRO A 110 -7.50 11.74 -12.59
C PRO A 110 -8.28 12.54 -11.55
N GLU A 111 -8.90 13.66 -11.91
CA GLU A 111 -9.51 14.61 -10.98
C GLU A 111 -10.80 14.05 -10.37
N PHE A 112 -11.62 13.35 -11.16
CA PHE A 112 -12.80 12.66 -10.61
C PHE A 112 -12.39 11.50 -9.70
N GLN A 113 -11.32 10.78 -10.06
CA GLN A 113 -10.75 9.77 -9.19
C GLN A 113 -10.26 10.41 -7.89
N ALA A 114 -9.66 11.60 -7.92
CA ALA A 114 -9.03 12.25 -6.76
C ALA A 114 -9.99 12.51 -5.60
N LEU A 115 -11.29 12.70 -5.87
CA LEU A 115 -12.29 12.95 -4.84
C LEU A 115 -12.27 11.89 -3.74
N HIS A 116 -12.59 12.30 -2.50
CA HIS A 116 -12.59 11.43 -1.32
C HIS A 116 -13.86 10.57 -1.27
N TRP A 117 -14.08 9.74 -2.30
CA TRP A 117 -15.25 8.85 -2.43
C TRP A 117 -15.46 7.95 -1.21
N GLU A 118 -14.37 7.56 -0.55
CA GLU A 118 -14.39 6.79 0.69
C GLU A 118 -15.11 7.51 1.83
N ALA A 119 -15.18 8.84 1.82
CA ALA A 119 -15.91 9.63 2.82
C ALA A 119 -17.44 9.61 2.62
N LEU A 120 -17.94 9.21 1.43
CA LEU A 120 -19.36 9.25 1.06
C LEU A 120 -20.25 8.68 2.17
N LYS A 121 -21.17 9.50 2.69
CA LYS A 121 -21.96 9.18 3.90
C LYS A 121 -23.40 9.67 3.78
N ASP A 122 -24.35 8.75 3.96
CA ASP A 122 -25.75 9.12 4.24
C ASP A 122 -25.82 9.78 5.64
N PRO A 123 -26.34 11.01 5.76
CA PRO A 123 -26.51 11.69 7.05
C PRO A 123 -27.31 10.87 8.08
N ASP A 124 -28.23 10.02 7.62
CA ASP A 124 -29.07 9.18 8.48
C ASP A 124 -28.39 7.87 8.92
N LEU A 125 -27.15 7.60 8.47
CA LEU A 125 -26.38 6.43 8.85
C LEU A 125 -25.25 6.80 9.82
N PRO A 126 -24.91 5.88 10.75
CA PRO A 126 -23.90 6.16 11.77
C PRO A 126 -22.47 6.21 11.20
N ARG A 127 -22.23 5.61 10.03
CA ARG A 127 -20.89 5.45 9.45
C ARG A 127 -20.89 5.77 7.95
N PRO A 128 -19.73 6.19 7.40
CA PRO A 128 -19.51 6.29 5.96
C PRO A 128 -19.69 4.95 5.25
N PHE A 129 -20.03 5.01 3.96
CA PHE A 129 -20.25 3.81 3.15
C PHE A 129 -19.01 2.92 3.06
N SER A 130 -17.80 3.47 2.96
CA SER A 130 -16.56 2.69 2.87
C SER A 130 -16.29 1.73 4.04
N ILE A 131 -17.01 1.90 5.16
CA ILE A 131 -16.94 1.03 6.33
C ILE A 131 -17.91 -0.15 6.23
N ASP A 132 -19.10 0.11 5.66
CA ASP A 132 -20.23 -0.82 5.64
C ASP A 132 -20.44 -1.51 4.28
N CYS A 133 -19.90 -0.95 3.20
CA CYS A 133 -19.99 -1.49 1.86
C CYS A 133 -18.64 -1.39 1.13
N ILE A 134 -18.52 -2.10 0.01
CA ILE A 134 -17.30 -2.10 -0.80
C ILE A 134 -17.28 -0.83 -1.64
N ILE A 135 -16.19 -0.08 -1.60
CA ILE A 135 -15.91 1.03 -2.52
C ILE A 135 -14.60 0.74 -3.25
N SER A 136 -14.65 0.75 -4.58
CA SER A 136 -13.50 0.50 -5.46
C SER A 136 -13.49 1.45 -6.65
N ARG A 137 -12.29 1.78 -7.12
CA ARG A 137 -12.05 2.67 -8.26
C ARG A 137 -11.73 1.85 -9.52
N GLN A 138 -12.29 2.24 -10.65
CA GLN A 138 -12.09 1.58 -11.94
C GLN A 138 -11.77 2.61 -13.02
N ARG A 139 -10.64 2.43 -13.71
CA ARG A 139 -10.27 3.28 -14.86
C ARG A 139 -11.00 2.80 -16.13
N ARG A 140 -11.71 3.71 -16.80
CA ARG A 140 -12.39 3.46 -18.07
C ARG A 140 -11.40 3.58 -19.24
N GLY A 141 -11.61 2.84 -20.33
CA GLY A 141 -10.83 2.94 -21.57
C GLY A 141 -9.44 2.28 -21.56
N ALA A 142 -8.97 1.75 -20.42
CA ALA A 142 -7.73 0.99 -20.40
C ALA A 142 -7.91 -0.37 -21.08
N THR A 143 -7.07 -0.67 -22.08
CA THR A 143 -7.09 -1.96 -22.77
C THR A 143 -6.83 -3.08 -21.76
N VAL A 144 -7.69 -4.09 -21.75
CA VAL A 144 -7.47 -5.28 -20.93
C VAL A 144 -6.28 -6.03 -21.53
N VAL A 145 -5.12 -5.91 -20.90
CA VAL A 145 -4.03 -6.87 -21.12
C VAL A 145 -4.37 -8.07 -20.23
N PRO A 146 -4.85 -9.20 -20.78
CA PRO A 146 -5.09 -10.38 -19.97
C PRO A 146 -3.76 -10.80 -19.34
N VAL A 147 -3.70 -10.77 -18.02
CA VAL A 147 -2.54 -11.27 -17.29
C VAL A 147 -2.46 -12.77 -17.54
N GLN A 148 -1.51 -13.20 -18.35
CA GLN A 148 -1.22 -14.62 -18.54
C GLN A 148 -0.37 -15.09 -17.36
N MET A 149 -1.03 -15.71 -16.38
CA MET A 149 -0.34 -16.31 -15.25
C MET A 149 -0.22 -17.81 -15.43
N ALA A 150 0.96 -18.35 -15.14
CA ALA A 150 1.10 -19.78 -14.94
C ALA A 150 0.29 -20.23 -13.70
N THR A 151 -0.09 -21.50 -13.65
CA THR A 151 -0.80 -22.05 -12.48
C THR A 151 0.19 -22.41 -11.38
N TYR A 152 -0.02 -21.90 -10.17
CA TYR A 152 0.82 -22.21 -9.01
C TYR A 152 0.01 -22.84 -7.87
N PRO A 153 0.60 -23.74 -7.07
CA PRO A 153 -0.01 -24.23 -5.85
C PRO A 153 0.17 -23.29 -4.65
N THR A 154 0.96 -22.21 -4.83
CA THR A 154 1.27 -21.23 -3.80
C THR A 154 0.97 -19.81 -4.26
N ILE A 155 0.59 -18.94 -3.32
CA ILE A 155 0.66 -17.49 -3.54
C ILE A 155 2.14 -17.09 -3.43
N ASN A 156 2.70 -16.59 -4.52
CA ASN A 156 4.06 -16.04 -4.55
C ASN A 156 4.00 -14.53 -4.31
N LEU A 157 4.58 -14.08 -3.21
CA LEU A 157 4.56 -12.71 -2.71
C LEU A 157 5.98 -12.14 -2.67
N LEU A 158 6.21 -11.06 -3.41
CA LEU A 158 7.43 -10.26 -3.33
C LEU A 158 7.20 -9.04 -2.42
N VAL A 159 8.06 -8.84 -1.43
CA VAL A 159 8.06 -7.66 -0.58
C VAL A 159 9.33 -6.85 -0.86
N VAL A 160 9.14 -5.62 -1.32
CA VAL A 160 10.19 -4.64 -1.59
C VAL A 160 10.23 -3.66 -0.42
N ILE A 161 11.35 -3.66 0.32
CA ILE A 161 11.55 -2.79 1.48
C ILE A 161 12.79 -1.93 1.22
N ALA A 162 12.66 -0.62 1.36
CA ALA A 162 13.77 0.32 1.21
C ALA A 162 13.89 1.21 2.45
N ARG A 163 15.08 1.25 3.06
CA ARG A 163 15.40 2.06 4.25
C ARG A 163 16.71 2.82 4.02
N PRO A 164 16.71 3.87 3.18
CA PRO A 164 17.92 4.59 2.79
C PRO A 164 18.65 5.24 3.99
N ASN A 165 17.96 5.72 5.03
CA ASN A 165 18.57 6.33 6.22
C ASN A 165 18.79 5.38 7.41
N GLU A 166 18.36 4.12 7.30
CA GLU A 166 18.48 3.10 8.35
C GLU A 166 17.81 3.52 9.68
N GLU A 167 18.56 4.12 10.60
CA GLU A 167 18.08 4.48 11.95
C GLU A 167 17.13 5.67 11.98
N SER A 168 17.17 6.54 10.97
CA SER A 168 16.20 7.64 10.84
C SER A 168 14.94 7.21 10.10
N ASP A 169 14.89 5.98 9.56
CA ASP A 169 13.70 5.46 8.91
C ASP A 169 12.84 4.64 9.88
N VAL A 170 11.62 4.36 9.43
CA VAL A 170 10.73 3.40 10.07
C VAL A 170 11.41 2.03 10.20
N ASN A 171 11.23 1.38 11.36
CA ASN A 171 11.75 0.04 11.64
C ASN A 171 11.56 -0.93 10.45
N TYR A 172 12.67 -1.53 10.00
CA TYR A 172 12.77 -2.35 8.78
C TYR A 172 11.70 -3.45 8.65
N ARG A 173 11.33 -4.13 9.75
CA ARG A 173 10.37 -5.25 9.70
C ARG A 173 8.98 -4.91 10.23
N THR A 174 8.64 -3.63 10.23
CA THR A 174 7.35 -3.13 10.73
C THR A 174 6.15 -3.85 10.10
N ILE A 175 6.16 -4.00 8.77
CA ILE A 175 5.09 -4.67 8.03
C ILE A 175 5.46 -6.13 7.70
N SER A 176 6.72 -6.38 7.33
CA SER A 176 7.15 -7.71 6.89
C SER A 176 7.11 -8.77 8.00
N ARG A 177 7.37 -8.43 9.27
CA ARG A 177 7.28 -9.42 10.36
C ARG A 177 5.83 -9.91 10.59
N PRO A 178 4.83 -9.03 10.82
CA PRO A 178 3.44 -9.47 10.93
C PRO A 178 2.97 -10.26 9.69
N LEU A 179 3.42 -9.87 8.50
CA LEU A 179 3.11 -10.58 7.26
C LEU A 179 3.67 -12.01 7.25
N VAL A 180 4.94 -12.19 7.60
CA VAL A 180 5.58 -13.52 7.72
C VAL A 180 4.90 -14.37 8.80
N GLU A 181 4.45 -13.75 9.89
CA GLU A 181 3.67 -14.44 10.93
C GLU A 181 2.31 -14.92 10.40
N LEU A 182 1.60 -14.09 9.62
CA LEU A 182 0.31 -14.43 9.01
C LEU A 182 0.41 -15.57 7.99
N VAL A 183 1.50 -15.64 7.22
CA VAL A 183 1.78 -16.72 6.26
C VAL A 183 1.71 -18.10 6.94
N ASN A 184 2.21 -18.24 8.17
CA ASN A 184 2.18 -19.52 8.89
C ASN A 184 0.76 -19.99 9.27
N SER A 185 -0.21 -19.06 9.28
CA SER A 185 -1.61 -19.32 9.63
C SER A 185 -2.56 -19.28 8.42
N SER A 186 -2.01 -19.22 7.21
CA SER A 186 -2.79 -19.09 5.97
C SER A 186 -3.43 -20.41 5.54
N GLU A 187 -4.62 -20.33 4.94
CA GLU A 187 -5.27 -21.48 4.31
C GLU A 187 -4.60 -21.86 2.98
N ILE A 188 -4.10 -20.86 2.24
CA ILE A 188 -3.39 -21.06 0.98
C ILE A 188 -1.88 -20.99 1.24
N PRO A 189 -1.11 -22.02 0.87
CA PRO A 189 0.35 -21.99 1.00
C PRO A 189 0.99 -20.79 0.31
N VAL A 190 1.88 -20.10 1.00
CA VAL A 190 2.51 -18.86 0.52
C VAL A 190 4.02 -19.05 0.41
N LYS A 191 4.61 -18.49 -0.64
CA LYS A 191 6.06 -18.26 -0.76
C LYS A 191 6.31 -16.77 -0.68
N ILE A 192 7.08 -16.36 0.30
CA ILE A 192 7.44 -14.96 0.51
C ILE A 192 8.91 -14.72 0.23
N ASP A 193 9.18 -13.80 -0.69
CA ASP A 193 10.52 -13.28 -0.97
C ASP A 193 10.58 -11.83 -0.46
N ILE A 194 11.61 -11.50 0.32
CA ILE A 194 11.93 -10.10 0.65
C ILE A 194 13.15 -9.70 -0.18
N LEU A 195 13.00 -8.65 -1.00
CA LEU A 195 14.05 -8.14 -1.87
C LEU A 195 15.21 -7.56 -1.03
N ARG A 196 16.44 -7.99 -1.36
CA ARG A 196 17.67 -7.57 -0.67
C ARG A 196 18.82 -7.43 -1.68
N PRO A 197 19.45 -6.26 -1.81
CA PRO A 197 19.06 -4.97 -1.22
C PRO A 197 17.80 -4.39 -1.89
N GLY A 198 17.17 -3.40 -1.26
CA GLY A 198 15.96 -2.74 -1.77
C GLY A 198 16.22 -1.75 -2.91
N THR A 199 17.13 -2.06 -3.84
CA THR A 199 17.55 -1.15 -4.93
C THR A 199 16.75 -1.40 -6.21
N TYR A 200 16.71 -0.39 -7.10
CA TYR A 200 16.06 -0.52 -8.42
C TYR A 200 16.69 -1.62 -9.30
N GLU A 201 18.02 -1.70 -9.29
CA GLU A 201 18.79 -2.75 -9.98
C GLU A 201 18.44 -4.15 -9.46
N SER A 202 18.38 -4.32 -8.14
CA SER A 202 18.07 -5.62 -7.53
C SER A 202 16.63 -6.03 -7.85
N LEU A 203 15.69 -5.10 -7.79
CA LEU A 203 14.30 -5.35 -8.16
C LEU A 203 14.20 -5.83 -9.61
N THR A 204 14.88 -5.14 -10.52
CA THR A 204 14.84 -5.48 -11.95
C THR A 204 15.42 -6.86 -12.21
N ARG A 205 16.64 -7.13 -11.73
CA ARG A 205 17.29 -8.44 -11.90
C ARG A 205 16.47 -9.56 -11.27
N HIS A 206 15.90 -9.33 -10.10
CA HIS A 206 15.10 -10.32 -9.39
C HIS A 206 13.82 -10.67 -10.15
N LEU A 207 13.12 -9.67 -10.70
CA LEU A 207 11.94 -9.90 -11.54
C LEU A 207 12.29 -10.59 -12.86
N ASP A 208 13.44 -10.26 -13.46
CA ASP A 208 13.94 -10.93 -14.66
C ASP A 208 14.32 -12.40 -14.39
N GLU A 209 15.01 -12.68 -13.29
CA GLU A 209 15.43 -14.02 -12.89
C GLU A 209 14.23 -14.94 -12.63
N LYS A 210 13.19 -14.43 -11.96
CA LYS A 210 11.97 -15.21 -11.67
C LYS A 210 11.09 -15.40 -12.90
N GLY A 211 11.13 -14.45 -13.83
CA GLY A 211 10.33 -14.45 -15.05
C GLY A 211 8.90 -13.95 -14.85
N GLU A 212 8.23 -13.76 -15.99
CA GLU A 212 6.87 -13.23 -16.06
C GLU A 212 5.85 -14.20 -15.44
N GLY A 213 4.86 -13.66 -14.73
CA GLY A 213 3.76 -14.43 -14.15
C GLY A 213 4.15 -15.26 -12.92
N TYR A 214 5.38 -15.16 -12.41
CA TYR A 214 5.81 -15.87 -11.20
C TYR A 214 5.17 -15.29 -9.93
N TYR A 215 5.15 -13.96 -9.78
CA TYR A 215 4.60 -13.29 -8.60
C TYR A 215 3.11 -12.98 -8.78
N HIS A 216 2.34 -13.27 -7.74
CA HIS A 216 0.92 -12.92 -7.66
C HIS A 216 0.73 -11.56 -6.98
N VAL A 217 1.64 -11.23 -6.06
CA VAL A 217 1.56 -10.02 -5.26
C VAL A 217 2.94 -9.38 -5.18
N ILE A 218 3.00 -8.08 -5.43
CA ILE A 218 4.15 -7.25 -5.09
C ILE A 218 3.73 -6.21 -4.04
N HIS A 219 4.49 -6.11 -2.95
CA HIS A 219 4.24 -5.15 -1.88
C HIS A 219 5.43 -4.22 -1.74
N PHE A 220 5.19 -2.92 -1.88
CA PHE A 220 6.18 -1.89 -1.65
C PHE A 220 5.97 -1.28 -0.26
N ASP A 221 6.94 -1.52 0.63
CA ASP A 221 7.07 -0.86 1.93
C ASP A 221 8.26 0.09 1.84
N VAL A 222 8.04 1.24 1.20
CA VAL A 222 9.08 2.22 0.82
C VAL A 222 8.56 3.63 1.08
N HIS A 223 9.47 4.60 1.13
CA HIS A 223 9.06 6.01 1.18
C HIS A 223 8.46 6.43 -0.18
N GLY A 224 7.47 7.31 -0.14
CA GLY A 224 6.85 7.91 -1.31
C GLY A 224 6.68 9.41 -1.11
N GLY A 225 6.55 10.15 -2.20
CA GLY A 225 6.35 11.60 -2.14
C GLY A 225 6.10 12.24 -3.48
N LEU A 226 5.53 13.43 -3.44
CA LEU A 226 5.33 14.31 -4.59
C LEU A 226 6.40 15.40 -4.58
N MET A 227 7.07 15.62 -5.72
CA MET A 227 8.09 16.65 -5.84
C MET A 227 7.96 17.43 -7.14
N GLU A 228 8.14 18.75 -7.06
CA GLU A 228 8.46 19.61 -8.18
C GLU A 228 9.91 19.39 -8.66
N TYR A 229 10.21 19.77 -9.90
CA TYR A 229 11.55 19.57 -10.45
C TYR A 229 12.64 20.34 -9.68
N GLU A 230 12.34 21.56 -9.21
CA GLU A 230 13.28 22.34 -8.41
C GLU A 230 13.56 21.68 -7.05
N GLN A 231 12.55 21.11 -6.40
CA GLN A 231 12.71 20.35 -5.15
C GLN A 231 13.57 19.10 -5.36
N TYR A 232 13.35 18.40 -6.47
CA TYR A 232 14.19 17.28 -6.90
C TYR A 232 15.65 17.70 -7.09
N GLN A 233 15.91 18.79 -7.82
CA GLN A 233 17.27 19.30 -8.08
C GLN A 233 18.01 19.72 -6.80
N ARG A 234 17.30 20.36 -5.88
CA ARG A 234 17.88 20.75 -4.58
C ARG A 234 18.12 19.54 -3.66
N GLN A 235 17.64 18.35 -4.04
CA GLN A 235 17.62 17.12 -3.22
C GLN A 235 16.88 17.31 -1.90
N VAL A 236 15.84 18.15 -1.92
CA VAL A 236 15.06 18.51 -0.72
C VAL A 236 13.76 17.70 -0.73
N HIS A 237 13.82 16.45 -0.27
CA HIS A 237 12.70 15.95 0.53
C HIS A 237 13.06 16.03 2.00
N GLY A 238 12.06 15.91 2.88
CA GLY A 238 12.13 16.18 4.33
C GLY A 238 13.12 15.34 5.15
N ASP A 239 14.07 14.65 4.52
CA ASP A 239 15.16 13.91 5.12
C ASP A 239 16.47 14.18 4.36
N SER A 240 17.58 14.04 5.06
CA SER A 240 18.97 14.30 4.63
C SER A 240 19.50 13.42 3.48
N TRP A 241 18.66 13.06 2.50
CA TRP A 241 18.99 12.16 1.41
C TRP A 241 19.92 12.80 0.39
N ARG A 242 20.85 12.00 -0.12
CA ARG A 242 21.54 12.29 -1.38
C ARG A 242 20.89 11.47 -2.48
N TYR A 243 20.35 12.13 -3.49
CA TYR A 243 19.71 11.42 -4.60
C TYR A 243 20.75 10.80 -5.50
N GLN A 244 20.57 9.52 -5.79
CA GLN A 244 21.36 8.78 -6.76
C GLN A 244 20.44 8.19 -7.81
N ARG A 245 20.56 8.69 -9.04
CA ARG A 245 20.01 8.04 -10.23
C ARG A 245 21.14 7.36 -11.00
N GLY A 246 20.85 6.17 -11.51
CA GLY A 246 21.81 5.29 -12.15
C GLY A 246 21.17 3.95 -12.47
N TRP A 247 21.92 3.09 -13.17
CA TRP A 247 21.48 1.75 -13.61
C TRP A 247 20.15 1.78 -14.42
N GLY A 248 20.24 2.10 -15.71
CA GLY A 248 19.08 2.03 -16.62
C GLY A 248 17.99 3.09 -16.41
N LEU A 249 18.08 3.91 -15.36
CA LEU A 249 17.27 5.11 -15.19
C LEU A 249 17.95 6.29 -15.89
N GLU A 250 17.21 6.97 -16.76
CA GLU A 250 17.66 8.20 -17.41
C GLU A 250 17.67 9.38 -16.42
N ASP A 251 18.38 10.45 -16.78
CA ASP A 251 18.25 11.70 -16.05
C ASP A 251 16.82 12.23 -16.18
N LEU A 252 16.26 12.73 -15.08
CA LEU A 252 14.95 13.37 -15.10
C LEU A 252 15.04 14.66 -15.93
N ALA A 253 14.39 14.66 -17.09
CA ALA A 253 14.13 15.89 -17.82
C ALA A 253 13.33 16.87 -16.94
N GLU A 254 13.58 18.16 -17.13
CA GLU A 254 12.81 19.22 -16.50
C GLU A 254 11.31 19.03 -16.74
N TYR A 255 10.53 19.23 -15.69
CA TYR A 255 9.08 19.06 -15.73
C TYR A 255 8.40 20.18 -14.94
N GLU A 256 7.26 20.63 -15.46
CA GLU A 256 6.39 21.53 -14.74
C GLU A 256 5.46 20.74 -13.80
N GLY A 257 5.08 21.39 -12.70
CA GLY A 257 4.25 20.80 -11.67
C GLY A 257 4.96 19.73 -10.86
N VAL A 258 4.20 18.75 -10.38
CA VAL A 258 4.63 17.71 -9.44
C VAL A 258 4.62 16.32 -10.05
N LYS A 259 5.57 15.47 -9.66
CA LYS A 259 5.58 14.04 -10.01
C LYS A 259 5.64 13.17 -8.75
N ALA A 260 5.06 11.98 -8.84
CA ALA A 260 5.12 10.97 -7.79
C ALA A 260 6.36 10.09 -7.92
N PHE A 261 7.02 9.88 -6.78
CA PHE A 261 8.22 9.06 -6.68
C PHE A 261 8.08 8.02 -5.56
N LEU A 262 8.68 6.85 -5.79
CA LEU A 262 9.06 5.93 -4.73
C LEU A 262 10.57 6.04 -4.51
N PHE A 263 11.01 6.02 -3.25
CA PHE A 263 12.42 6.11 -2.91
C PHE A 263 12.95 4.73 -2.56
N LEU A 264 13.72 4.15 -3.49
CA LEU A 264 14.44 2.90 -3.30
C LEU A 264 15.81 3.16 -2.67
N GLU A 265 16.48 2.10 -2.22
CA GLU A 265 17.82 2.23 -1.63
C GLU A 265 18.85 2.63 -2.70
N GLY A 266 19.75 3.57 -2.35
CA GLY A 266 20.98 3.83 -3.09
C GLY A 266 22.11 2.87 -2.70
N GLU A 267 23.31 3.11 -3.23
CA GLU A 267 24.48 2.25 -2.97
C GLU A 267 25.03 2.39 -1.55
N GLU A 268 24.95 3.61 -1.01
CA GLU A 268 25.42 3.96 0.32
C GLU A 268 24.30 4.39 1.27
N LYS A 269 24.61 4.39 2.56
CA LYS A 269 23.73 4.92 3.58
C LYS A 269 23.44 6.40 3.36
N GLY A 270 22.18 6.79 3.52
CA GLY A 270 21.70 8.14 3.28
C GLY A 270 21.54 8.47 1.79
N GLN A 271 21.72 7.49 0.89
CA GLN A 271 21.38 7.64 -0.51
C GLN A 271 20.05 6.98 -0.82
N ALA A 272 19.23 7.68 -1.58
CA ALA A 272 17.96 7.18 -2.08
C ALA A 272 17.94 7.30 -3.61
N THR A 273 17.33 6.33 -4.27
CA THR A 273 17.05 6.37 -5.70
C THR A 273 15.58 6.74 -5.88
N PRO A 274 15.27 7.99 -6.28
CA PRO A 274 13.91 8.38 -6.62
C PRO A 274 13.53 7.71 -7.94
N VAL A 275 12.52 6.86 -7.91
CA VAL A 275 11.94 6.15 -9.06
C VAL A 275 10.57 6.76 -9.34
N GLU A 276 10.43 7.35 -10.52
CA GLU A 276 9.16 7.97 -10.94
C GLU A 276 8.11 6.90 -11.28
N ALA A 277 6.84 7.27 -11.20
CA ALA A 277 5.73 6.36 -11.41
C ALA A 277 5.72 5.63 -12.76
N THR A 278 6.04 6.32 -13.85
CA THR A 278 6.17 5.75 -15.20
C THR A 278 7.38 4.82 -15.27
N GLU A 279 8.50 5.14 -14.62
CA GLU A 279 9.67 4.26 -14.54
C GLU A 279 9.32 2.94 -13.86
N LEU A 280 8.62 2.99 -12.72
CA LEU A 280 8.16 1.80 -12.02
C LEU A 280 7.12 1.03 -12.84
N ALA A 281 6.18 1.73 -13.48
CA ALA A 281 5.18 1.10 -14.33
C ALA A 281 5.83 0.38 -15.52
N ASN A 282 6.84 0.98 -16.15
CA ASN A 282 7.60 0.37 -17.24
C ASN A 282 8.34 -0.88 -16.77
N LEU A 283 8.97 -0.83 -15.59
CA LEU A 283 9.64 -1.99 -15.00
C LEU A 283 8.69 -3.17 -14.75
N LEU A 284 7.46 -2.89 -14.30
CA LEU A 284 6.47 -3.91 -13.96
C LEU A 284 5.64 -4.37 -15.18
N THR A 285 5.67 -3.61 -16.28
CA THR A 285 4.98 -3.97 -17.51
C THR A 285 5.53 -5.29 -18.06
N GLY A 286 4.62 -6.19 -18.47
CA GLY A 286 4.98 -7.53 -18.95
C GLY A 286 5.32 -8.54 -17.85
N LYS A 287 5.55 -8.11 -16.60
CA LYS A 287 5.82 -9.04 -15.49
C LYS A 287 4.62 -9.87 -15.06
N ASN A 288 3.41 -9.53 -15.54
CA ASN A 288 2.16 -10.25 -15.30
C ASN A 288 1.84 -10.46 -13.81
N ILE A 289 2.13 -9.44 -12.98
CA ILE A 289 1.78 -9.44 -11.56
C ILE A 289 0.37 -8.84 -11.43
N PRO A 290 -0.61 -9.55 -10.85
CA PRO A 290 -2.00 -9.06 -10.81
C PRO A 290 -2.27 -8.10 -9.65
N ILE A 291 -1.56 -8.20 -8.52
CA ILE A 291 -1.80 -7.40 -7.32
C ILE A 291 -0.56 -6.60 -6.95
N CYS A 292 -0.74 -5.29 -6.76
CA CYS A 292 0.26 -4.42 -6.17
C CYS A 292 -0.30 -3.77 -4.89
N ILE A 293 0.51 -3.73 -3.83
CA ILE A 293 0.19 -3.03 -2.58
C ILE A 293 1.27 -1.96 -2.36
N LEU A 294 0.88 -0.69 -2.44
CA LEU A 294 1.75 0.45 -2.19
C LEU A 294 1.52 0.97 -0.78
N ASN A 295 2.38 0.55 0.14
CA ASN A 295 2.50 1.15 1.46
C ASN A 295 3.55 2.28 1.44
N ALA A 296 3.31 3.27 0.57
CA ALA A 296 4.15 4.44 0.41
C ALA A 296 3.30 5.71 0.52
N CYS A 297 3.82 6.71 1.24
CA CYS A 297 3.14 7.98 1.44
C CYS A 297 2.74 8.62 0.11
N GLN A 298 1.53 9.18 0.05
CA GLN A 298 1.00 9.92 -1.09
C GLN A 298 0.94 9.15 -2.42
N SER A 299 0.99 7.82 -2.39
CA SER A 299 0.98 6.95 -3.58
C SER A 299 -0.30 7.02 -4.43
N ALA A 300 -1.41 7.48 -3.86
CA ALA A 300 -2.68 7.70 -4.55
C ALA A 300 -3.05 9.18 -4.72
N LYS A 301 -2.25 10.11 -4.18
CA LYS A 301 -2.58 11.54 -4.23
C LYS A 301 -2.56 12.04 -5.67
N GLN A 302 -3.61 12.75 -6.05
CA GLN A 302 -3.74 13.46 -7.32
C GLN A 302 -3.85 14.94 -6.97
N ILE A 303 -3.00 15.77 -7.56
CA ILE A 303 -3.09 17.22 -7.41
C ILE A 303 -3.97 17.74 -8.55
N SER A 304 -4.71 18.83 -8.35
CA SER A 304 -5.32 19.59 -9.44
C SER A 304 -4.43 20.80 -9.75
N GLN A 305 -3.96 20.97 -10.99
CA GLN A 305 -3.33 22.24 -11.40
C GLN A 305 -4.14 22.91 -12.50
N GLU A 306 -4.08 24.24 -12.55
CA GLU A 306 -4.82 25.12 -13.47
C GLU A 306 -4.25 25.16 -14.91
N SER A 307 -3.31 24.29 -15.28
CA SER A 307 -2.67 24.29 -16.60
C SER A 307 -3.26 23.23 -17.55
N GLU A 308 -3.47 23.63 -18.81
CA GLU A 308 -4.17 22.88 -19.87
C GLU A 308 -3.46 21.59 -20.37
N ASP A 309 -2.29 21.24 -19.82
CA ASP A 309 -1.49 20.08 -20.23
C ASP A 309 -1.23 19.14 -19.03
N TYR A 310 -2.31 18.64 -18.42
CA TYR A 310 -2.25 17.91 -17.15
C TYR A 310 -1.84 16.44 -17.33
N ARG A 311 -0.71 16.04 -16.70
CA ARG A 311 -0.19 14.66 -16.72
C ARG A 311 -0.50 13.95 -15.41
N GLU A 312 -1.21 12.82 -15.51
CA GLU A 312 -1.59 11.89 -14.44
C GLU A 312 -0.50 11.72 -13.35
N THR A 313 -0.74 12.31 -12.17
CA THR A 313 0.21 12.36 -11.03
C THR A 313 0.10 11.15 -10.10
N SER A 314 -0.98 10.36 -10.18
CA SER A 314 -1.10 9.17 -9.32
C SER A 314 -0.26 8.01 -9.85
N LEU A 315 0.72 7.61 -9.05
CA LEU A 315 1.40 6.32 -9.19
C LEU A 315 0.38 5.17 -9.32
N GLY A 316 -0.72 5.28 -8.58
CA GLY A 316 -1.89 4.41 -8.63
C GLY A 316 -2.35 4.04 -10.05
N SER A 317 -2.78 5.03 -10.79
CA SER A 317 -3.41 4.85 -12.11
C SER A 317 -2.43 4.37 -13.19
N ARG A 318 -1.15 4.77 -13.10
CA ARG A 318 -0.08 4.30 -14.00
C ARG A 318 0.24 2.83 -13.78
N LEU A 319 0.28 2.35 -12.54
CA LEU A 319 0.48 0.92 -12.28
C LEU A 319 -0.67 0.05 -12.81
N MET A 320 -1.90 0.58 -12.85
CA MET A 320 -3.01 -0.10 -13.52
C MET A 320 -2.80 -0.21 -15.04
N THR A 321 -2.04 0.70 -15.66
CA THR A 321 -1.64 0.56 -17.08
C THR A 321 -0.52 -0.46 -17.30
N ALA A 322 0.26 -0.78 -16.27
CA ALA A 322 1.29 -1.82 -16.32
C ALA A 322 0.73 -3.26 -16.31
N GLY A 323 -0.60 -3.43 -16.28
CA GLY A 323 -1.29 -4.73 -16.34
C GLY A 323 -1.79 -5.25 -14.99
N MET A 324 -1.61 -4.49 -13.89
CA MET A 324 -2.15 -4.85 -12.58
C MET A 324 -3.69 -4.93 -12.62
N GLN A 325 -4.25 -5.94 -11.98
CA GLN A 325 -5.71 -6.14 -11.85
C GLN A 325 -6.26 -5.44 -10.62
N ALA A 326 -5.45 -5.35 -9.56
CA ALA A 326 -5.78 -4.56 -8.39
C ALA A 326 -4.56 -3.88 -7.77
N LEU A 327 -4.83 -2.72 -7.19
CA LEU A 327 -3.82 -1.86 -6.58
C LEU A 327 -4.38 -1.19 -5.34
N VAL A 328 -3.71 -1.42 -4.21
CA VAL A 328 -3.93 -0.68 -2.98
C VAL A 328 -2.93 0.46 -2.90
N ALA A 329 -3.39 1.68 -2.64
CA ALA A 329 -2.55 2.88 -2.53
C ALA A 329 -3.10 3.82 -1.45
N MET A 330 -2.32 4.84 -1.05
CA MET A 330 -2.65 5.75 0.04
C MET A 330 -2.83 7.18 -0.45
N GLY A 331 -3.94 7.84 -0.10
CA GLY A 331 -4.21 9.24 -0.46
C GLY A 331 -3.28 10.25 0.22
N TYR A 332 -2.81 9.94 1.44
CA TYR A 332 -1.85 10.74 2.20
C TYR A 332 -0.85 9.81 2.92
N SER A 333 0.05 10.37 3.72
CA SER A 333 0.92 9.59 4.61
C SER A 333 0.14 8.72 5.58
N VAL A 334 0.53 7.45 5.66
CA VAL A 334 -0.05 6.47 6.58
C VAL A 334 0.89 6.24 7.75
N THR A 335 0.39 6.34 8.98
CA THR A 335 1.21 6.06 10.16
C THR A 335 1.58 4.58 10.21
N VAL A 336 2.73 4.27 10.82
CA VAL A 336 3.17 2.89 11.07
C VAL A 336 2.12 2.07 11.82
N SER A 337 1.47 2.67 12.81
CA SER A 337 0.38 2.03 13.56
C SER A 337 -0.81 1.71 12.67
N ALA A 338 -1.20 2.62 11.78
CA ALA A 338 -2.31 2.43 10.86
C ALA A 338 -2.01 1.33 9.83
N ALA A 339 -0.84 1.39 9.19
CA ALA A 339 -0.41 0.38 8.22
C ALA A 339 -0.41 -1.03 8.82
N LYS A 340 0.09 -1.20 10.06
CA LYS A 340 0.02 -2.48 10.77
C LYS A 340 -1.40 -2.97 11.01
N LEU A 341 -2.29 -2.10 11.47
CA LEU A 341 -3.69 -2.44 11.74
C LEU A 341 -4.43 -2.84 10.47
N MET A 342 -4.24 -2.08 9.39
CA MET A 342 -4.93 -2.28 8.11
C MET A 342 -4.38 -3.47 7.31
N MET A 343 -3.06 -3.68 7.28
CA MET A 343 -2.46 -4.75 6.48
C MET A 343 -2.83 -6.14 6.99
N LYS A 344 -3.09 -6.28 8.31
CA LYS A 344 -3.49 -7.55 8.91
C LYS A 344 -4.76 -8.14 8.29
N PRO A 345 -5.94 -7.47 8.29
CA PRO A 345 -7.13 -7.99 7.64
C PRO A 345 -6.95 -8.12 6.12
N ILE A 346 -6.21 -7.22 5.46
CA ILE A 346 -5.95 -7.30 4.02
C ILE A 346 -5.27 -8.63 3.66
N TYR A 347 -4.13 -8.92 4.27
CA TYR A 347 -3.40 -10.16 4.01
C TYR A 347 -4.14 -11.39 4.54
N GLN A 348 -4.81 -11.32 5.70
CA GLN A 348 -5.62 -12.44 6.17
C GLN A 348 -6.72 -12.84 5.19
N GLN A 349 -7.39 -11.90 4.51
CA GLN A 349 -8.37 -12.24 3.49
C GLN A 349 -7.69 -12.77 2.22
N LEU A 350 -6.65 -12.07 1.75
CA LEU A 350 -5.91 -12.43 0.53
C LEU A 350 -5.33 -13.85 0.60
N LEU A 351 -4.65 -14.18 1.69
CA LEU A 351 -4.03 -15.48 1.92
C LEU A 351 -5.05 -16.62 2.18
N ASN A 352 -6.33 -16.26 2.35
CA ASN A 352 -7.44 -17.20 2.44
C ASN A 352 -8.31 -17.20 1.16
N GLY A 353 -7.81 -16.64 0.06
CA GLY A 353 -8.47 -16.65 -1.26
C GLY A 353 -9.74 -15.81 -1.33
N LYS A 354 -9.89 -14.85 -0.42
CA LYS A 354 -11.07 -13.97 -0.36
C LYS A 354 -10.83 -12.71 -1.19
N ASP A 355 -11.93 -12.03 -1.50
CA ASP A 355 -11.93 -10.85 -2.36
C ASP A 355 -11.15 -9.68 -1.73
N LEU A 356 -10.26 -9.06 -2.51
CA LEU A 356 -9.38 -7.98 -2.05
C LEU A 356 -10.14 -6.69 -1.74
N THR A 357 -11.25 -6.42 -2.44
CA THR A 357 -12.07 -5.22 -2.19
C THR A 357 -12.84 -5.34 -0.86
N GLU A 358 -13.30 -6.55 -0.51
CA GLU A 358 -13.84 -6.84 0.82
C GLU A 358 -12.74 -6.79 1.90
N ALA A 359 -11.53 -7.24 1.57
CA ALA A 359 -10.38 -7.13 2.46
C ALA A 359 -10.03 -5.66 2.78
N MET A 360 -10.11 -4.78 1.79
CA MET A 360 -9.95 -3.34 1.95
C MET A 360 -11.04 -2.76 2.85
N ARG A 361 -12.31 -3.09 2.63
CA ARG A 361 -13.41 -2.65 3.52
C ARG A 361 -13.17 -3.07 4.97
N LYS A 362 -12.73 -4.30 5.23
CA LYS A 362 -12.38 -4.76 6.58
C LYS A 362 -11.18 -4.02 7.17
N GLY A 363 -10.18 -3.69 6.35
CA GLY A 363 -9.07 -2.84 6.74
C GLY A 363 -9.53 -1.45 7.20
N ARG A 364 -10.41 -0.79 6.44
CA ARG A 364 -11.00 0.50 6.81
C ARG A 364 -11.84 0.39 8.08
N LEU A 365 -12.63 -0.67 8.23
CA LEU A 365 -13.40 -0.93 9.46
C LEU A 365 -12.50 -1.05 10.70
N GLU A 366 -11.36 -1.72 10.60
CA GLU A 366 -10.42 -1.83 11.71
C GLU A 366 -9.82 -0.46 12.09
N LEU A 367 -9.42 0.33 11.08
CA LEU A 367 -8.94 1.71 11.27
C LEU A 367 -10.03 2.62 11.87
N PHE A 368 -11.29 2.43 11.49
CA PHE A 368 -12.42 3.21 11.99
C PHE A 368 -12.76 2.86 13.44
N ASN A 369 -12.73 1.57 13.79
CA ASN A 369 -13.04 1.11 15.14
C ASN A 369 -11.93 1.44 16.14
N ASN A 370 -10.68 1.46 15.69
CA ASN A 370 -9.54 1.87 16.48
C ASN A 370 -8.88 3.06 15.79
N LYS A 371 -9.15 4.29 16.24
CA LYS A 371 -8.57 5.53 15.69
C LYS A 371 -7.23 5.91 16.31
N GLN A 372 -6.81 5.26 17.40
CA GLN A 372 -5.61 5.61 18.14
C GLN A 372 -4.35 5.32 17.34
N ARG A 373 -3.52 6.34 17.12
CA ARG A 373 -2.25 6.26 16.41
C ARG A 373 -1.12 6.76 17.27
N ARG A 374 0.05 6.15 17.09
CA ARG A 374 1.30 6.59 17.71
C ARG A 374 1.95 7.61 16.79
N ALA A 375 1.80 8.88 17.15
CA ALA A 375 2.43 10.02 16.49
C ALA A 375 3.88 10.22 16.98
N TYR A 376 4.52 11.31 16.54
CA TYR A 376 5.84 11.67 17.02
C TYR A 376 5.86 11.90 18.53
N TYR A 377 7.05 11.74 19.12
CA TYR A 377 7.26 11.76 20.57
C TYR A 377 6.45 10.72 21.35
N ASN A 378 5.99 9.65 20.67
CA ASN A 378 5.18 8.59 21.26
C ASN A 378 3.84 9.09 21.84
N THR A 379 3.31 10.18 21.29
CA THR A 379 1.99 10.70 21.64
C THR A 379 0.90 9.85 20.99
N ILE A 380 -0.18 9.60 21.72
CA ILE A 380 -1.36 8.90 21.17
C ILE A 380 -2.37 9.95 20.74
N ILE A 381 -2.79 9.89 19.48
CA ILE A 381 -3.83 10.74 18.89
C ILE A 381 -4.88 9.91 18.16
N ASP A 382 -6.06 10.45 17.97
CA ASP A 382 -7.08 9.84 17.12
C ASP A 382 -7.02 10.43 15.70
N LEU A 383 -7.00 9.54 14.69
CA LEU A 383 -7.00 9.92 13.28
C LEU A 383 -8.18 9.35 12.50
N GLU A 384 -8.69 10.12 11.54
CA GLU A 384 -9.67 9.67 10.53
C GLU A 384 -8.98 8.94 9.35
N ASP A 385 -7.92 8.17 9.63
CA ASP A 385 -7.07 7.58 8.60
C ASP A 385 -7.65 6.33 7.92
N TRP A 386 -8.86 5.91 8.32
CA TRP A 386 -9.68 4.96 7.56
C TRP A 386 -10.04 5.48 6.16
N LEU A 387 -9.96 6.79 5.94
CA LEU A 387 -10.18 7.46 4.66
C LEU A 387 -9.04 7.21 3.66
N LEU A 388 -7.80 7.09 4.15
CA LEU A 388 -6.58 7.14 3.34
C LEU A 388 -6.45 6.02 2.30
N PRO A 389 -6.72 4.75 2.63
CA PRO A 389 -6.38 3.70 1.71
C PRO A 389 -7.46 3.58 0.64
N VAL A 390 -7.04 3.61 -0.61
CA VAL A 390 -7.89 3.47 -1.80
C VAL A 390 -7.54 2.19 -2.54
N ILE A 391 -8.53 1.60 -3.21
CA ILE A 391 -8.31 0.41 -4.04
C ILE A 391 -8.79 0.67 -5.47
N TYR A 392 -7.87 0.52 -6.41
CA TYR A 392 -8.19 0.38 -7.82
C TYR A 392 -8.37 -1.10 -8.13
N CYS A 393 -9.46 -1.48 -8.77
CA CYS A 393 -9.76 -2.89 -9.06
C CYS A 393 -10.49 -3.03 -10.41
N ARG A 394 -10.07 -3.99 -11.22
CA ARG A 394 -10.69 -4.34 -12.51
C ARG A 394 -11.50 -5.62 -12.42
N GLY A 395 -12.44 -5.66 -11.47
CA GLY A 395 -13.32 -6.80 -11.22
C GLY A 395 -12.68 -7.92 -10.40
N LYS A 396 -13.17 -9.15 -10.55
CA LYS A 396 -12.70 -10.28 -9.74
C LYS A 396 -11.31 -10.73 -10.17
N ILE A 397 -10.36 -10.69 -9.25
CA ILE A 397 -8.98 -11.14 -9.46
C ILE A 397 -8.95 -12.67 -9.43
N ASN A 398 -8.43 -13.29 -10.48
CA ASN A 398 -8.16 -14.73 -10.50
C ASN A 398 -6.66 -14.95 -10.37
N LEU A 399 -6.20 -15.47 -9.22
CA LEU A 399 -4.79 -15.80 -8.96
C LEU A 399 -4.30 -17.07 -9.67
N ASN A 400 -5.16 -17.76 -10.42
CA ASN A 400 -4.85 -18.98 -11.17
C ASN A 400 -4.20 -20.10 -10.31
N LEU A 401 -4.67 -20.24 -9.08
CA LEU A 401 -4.15 -21.23 -8.14
C LEU A 401 -4.65 -22.64 -8.47
N ARG A 402 -3.82 -23.65 -8.20
CA ARG A 402 -4.16 -25.08 -8.33
C ARG A 402 -3.81 -25.86 -7.06
N PRO A 403 -4.37 -27.06 -6.86
CA PRO A 403 -3.85 -27.97 -5.84
C PRO A 403 -2.38 -28.35 -6.08
N PHE A 404 -1.69 -28.71 -5.01
CA PHE A 404 -0.38 -29.35 -5.10
C PHE A 404 -0.48 -30.70 -5.82
N THR A 405 0.56 -31.07 -6.55
CA THR A 405 0.78 -32.50 -6.86
C THR A 405 1.35 -33.19 -5.61
N PRO A 406 1.24 -34.53 -5.49
CA PRO A 406 1.77 -35.24 -4.33
C PRO A 406 3.28 -34.99 -4.09
N GLU A 407 4.08 -34.92 -5.16
CA GLU A 407 5.52 -34.64 -5.06
C GLU A 407 5.82 -33.21 -4.61
N GLU A 408 5.02 -32.23 -5.04
CA GLU A 408 5.19 -30.84 -4.64
C GLU A 408 4.76 -30.63 -3.19
N GLU A 409 3.67 -31.30 -2.77
CA GLU A 409 3.17 -31.26 -1.40
C GLU A 409 4.21 -31.83 -0.43
N GLU A 410 4.76 -33.01 -0.74
CA GLU A 410 5.82 -33.62 0.06
C GLU A 410 7.03 -32.68 0.19
N LYS A 411 7.54 -32.14 -0.92
CA LYS A 411 8.67 -31.20 -0.91
C LYS A 411 8.37 -29.92 -0.14
N TYR A 412 7.15 -29.40 -0.25
CA TYR A 412 6.76 -28.17 0.44
C TYR A 412 6.73 -28.39 1.96
N TRP A 413 6.06 -29.45 2.43
CA TRP A 413 5.97 -29.74 3.86
C TRP A 413 7.27 -30.25 4.46
N GLU A 414 8.07 -31.00 3.70
CA GLU A 414 9.43 -31.36 4.12
C GLU A 414 10.30 -30.09 4.28
N HIS A 415 10.22 -29.16 3.32
CA HIS A 415 10.95 -27.90 3.43
C HIS A 415 10.54 -27.12 4.68
N ILE A 416 9.24 -26.95 4.93
CA ILE A 416 8.71 -26.25 6.11
C ILE A 416 9.10 -26.97 7.41
N GLY A 417 8.95 -28.30 7.46
CA GLY A 417 9.27 -29.12 8.64
C GLY A 417 10.76 -29.10 9.01
N ASN A 418 11.64 -28.89 8.04
CA ASN A 418 13.09 -28.78 8.24
C ASN A 418 13.57 -27.37 8.61
N GLN A 419 12.68 -26.36 8.62
CA GLN A 419 13.06 -25.01 9.02
C GLN A 419 13.36 -24.94 10.53
N TYR A 420 14.34 -24.11 10.88
CA TYR A 420 14.63 -23.86 12.28
C TYR A 420 13.51 -23.02 12.91
N VAL A 421 12.91 -23.53 13.97
CA VAL A 421 11.94 -22.78 14.78
C VAL A 421 12.68 -22.05 15.89
N PHE A 422 12.57 -20.72 15.91
CA PHE A 422 13.19 -19.91 16.94
C PHE A 422 12.45 -20.09 18.27
N PRO A 423 13.11 -20.58 19.34
CA PRO A 423 12.49 -20.67 20.65
C PRO A 423 12.32 -19.27 21.23
N LEU A 424 11.08 -18.84 21.43
CA LEU A 424 10.79 -17.53 21.98
C LEU A 424 11.37 -17.42 23.41
N PRO A 425 12.18 -16.39 23.71
CA PRO A 425 12.65 -16.16 25.08
C PRO A 425 11.50 -15.86 26.04
N GLU A 426 11.69 -16.09 27.34
CA GLU A 426 10.70 -15.82 28.41
C GLU A 426 10.11 -14.40 28.34
N TYR A 427 10.96 -13.41 28.07
CA TYR A 427 10.57 -11.99 27.95
C TYR A 427 10.33 -11.54 26.49
N GLY A 428 10.23 -12.50 25.56
CA GLY A 428 10.06 -12.26 24.14
C GLY A 428 11.33 -11.78 23.40
N PHE A 429 11.16 -11.49 22.11
CA PHE A 429 12.20 -10.92 21.25
C PHE A 429 11.68 -9.64 20.60
N VAL A 430 12.15 -8.50 21.12
CA VAL A 430 11.64 -7.16 20.80
C VAL A 430 12.77 -6.27 20.28
N GLY A 431 12.47 -5.46 19.26
CA GLY A 431 13.43 -4.57 18.62
C GLY A 431 14.39 -5.31 17.68
N ARG A 432 15.63 -4.80 17.60
CA ARG A 432 16.72 -5.29 16.74
C ARG A 432 16.54 -5.10 15.23
N ASP A 433 15.53 -4.36 14.80
CA ASP A 433 15.28 -4.10 13.37
C ASP A 433 16.46 -3.44 12.68
N LEU A 434 17.09 -2.47 13.35
CA LEU A 434 18.26 -1.76 12.84
C LEU A 434 19.48 -2.68 12.74
N GLU A 435 19.75 -3.49 13.77
CA GLU A 435 20.86 -4.43 13.76
C GLU A 435 20.67 -5.51 12.68
N ILE A 436 19.44 -6.00 12.50
CA ILE A 436 19.11 -6.93 11.43
C ILE A 436 19.39 -6.26 10.09
N LEU A 437 18.79 -5.10 9.81
CA LEU A 437 19.01 -4.35 8.56
C LEU A 437 20.50 -4.14 8.26
N LYS A 438 21.29 -3.70 9.25
CA LYS A 438 22.74 -3.49 9.11
C LYS A 438 23.48 -4.79 8.83
N MET A 439 23.11 -5.89 9.48
CA MET A 439 23.69 -7.21 9.21
C MET A 439 23.35 -7.69 7.80
N GLU A 440 22.10 -7.54 7.34
CA GLU A 440 21.70 -7.96 5.99
C GLU A 440 22.44 -7.12 4.93
N LYS A 441 22.47 -5.80 5.09
CA LYS A 441 23.22 -4.90 4.21
C LYS A 441 24.72 -5.20 4.15
N ALA A 442 25.34 -5.46 5.31
CA ALA A 442 26.75 -5.80 5.35
C ALA A 442 27.05 -7.15 4.69
N LEU A 443 26.17 -8.15 4.86
CA LEU A 443 26.33 -9.47 4.25
C LEU A 443 26.14 -9.47 2.73
N LEU A 444 25.42 -8.49 2.17
CA LEU A 444 25.34 -8.29 0.72
C LEU A 444 26.67 -7.76 0.12
N LYS A 445 27.48 -7.06 0.91
CA LYS A 445 28.78 -6.52 0.50
C LYS A 445 29.95 -7.43 0.87
N HIS A 446 29.79 -8.26 1.90
CA HIS A 446 30.84 -9.10 2.48
C HIS A 446 30.31 -10.47 2.88
N ASN A 447 31.09 -11.53 2.63
CA ASN A 447 30.67 -12.90 2.97
C ASN A 447 30.82 -13.25 4.46
N ILE A 448 31.45 -12.40 5.27
CA ILE A 448 31.77 -12.66 6.68
C ILE A 448 31.46 -11.42 7.50
N LEU A 449 30.76 -11.61 8.63
CA LEU A 449 30.41 -10.56 9.57
C LEU A 449 30.77 -10.95 11.00
N LEU A 450 31.41 -10.04 11.75
CA LEU A 450 31.71 -10.20 13.17
C LEU A 450 30.72 -9.41 14.03
N LEU A 451 29.85 -10.11 14.75
CA LEU A 451 28.95 -9.49 15.73
C LEU A 451 29.61 -9.42 17.11
N LYS A 452 30.02 -8.22 17.53
CA LYS A 452 30.64 -7.96 18.83
C LYS A 452 29.70 -7.16 19.75
N GLY A 453 29.78 -7.42 21.06
CA GLY A 453 29.04 -6.67 22.09
C GLY A 453 29.21 -7.32 23.46
N MET A 454 28.86 -6.60 24.52
CA MET A 454 28.97 -7.09 25.90
C MET A 454 28.22 -8.41 26.13
N GLY A 455 28.63 -9.19 27.14
CA GLY A 455 27.87 -10.37 27.57
C GLY A 455 26.43 -10.01 27.91
N GLY A 456 25.48 -10.92 27.65
CA GLY A 456 24.06 -10.71 27.99
C GLY A 456 23.26 -9.80 27.05
N THR A 457 23.87 -9.16 26.03
CA THR A 457 23.14 -8.26 25.11
C THR A 457 22.21 -8.95 24.10
N GLY A 458 22.12 -10.28 24.13
CA GLY A 458 21.25 -11.05 23.24
C GLY A 458 21.83 -11.36 21.86
N LYS A 459 23.15 -11.29 21.65
CA LYS A 459 23.80 -11.63 20.36
C LYS A 459 23.45 -13.03 19.85
N THR A 460 23.56 -14.02 20.73
CA THR A 460 23.21 -15.41 20.39
C THR A 460 21.73 -15.55 20.07
N THR A 461 20.87 -14.87 20.82
CA THR A 461 19.43 -14.83 20.56
C THR A 461 19.11 -14.20 19.20
N LEU A 462 19.76 -13.07 18.86
CA LEU A 462 19.62 -12.43 17.55
C LEU A 462 20.06 -13.36 16.42
N LEU A 463 21.21 -14.03 16.55
CA LEU A 463 21.66 -14.98 15.54
C LEU A 463 20.68 -16.15 15.38
N ASN A 464 20.16 -16.71 16.48
CA ASN A 464 19.15 -17.76 16.40
C ASN A 464 17.85 -17.28 15.76
N TYR A 465 17.40 -16.07 16.06
CA TYR A 465 16.25 -15.46 15.40
C TYR A 465 16.48 -15.32 13.89
N LEU A 466 17.66 -14.85 13.48
CA LEU A 466 18.01 -14.68 12.06
C LEU A 466 18.01 -16.00 11.29
N ARG A 467 18.32 -17.13 11.95
CA ARG A 467 18.21 -18.46 11.32
C ARG A 467 16.79 -18.72 10.82
N GLU A 468 15.80 -18.53 11.68
CA GLU A 468 14.40 -18.70 11.29
C GLU A 468 13.98 -17.64 10.26
N TRP A 469 14.29 -16.37 10.52
CA TRP A 469 13.89 -15.25 9.65
C TRP A 469 14.42 -15.38 8.22
N TRP A 470 15.69 -15.74 8.05
CA TRP A 470 16.31 -15.88 6.73
C TRP A 470 15.82 -17.10 5.96
N GLN A 471 15.44 -18.19 6.65
CA GLN A 471 14.76 -19.31 6.00
C GLN A 471 13.33 -18.93 5.57
N LYS A 472 12.55 -18.31 6.47
CA LYS A 472 11.16 -17.93 6.20
C LYS A 472 11.02 -16.89 5.08
N THR A 473 11.98 -15.99 4.94
CA THR A 473 11.99 -14.94 3.91
C THR A 473 12.84 -15.29 2.68
N ASN A 474 13.17 -16.59 2.53
CA ASN A 474 13.88 -17.18 1.42
C ASN A 474 15.24 -16.51 1.09
N TRP A 475 15.94 -16.00 2.11
CA TRP A 475 17.29 -15.47 1.93
C TRP A 475 18.36 -16.57 2.04
N ALA A 476 18.17 -17.54 2.94
CA ALA A 476 19.09 -18.67 3.10
C ALA A 476 18.32 -19.99 3.21
N THR A 477 18.67 -20.97 2.38
CA THR A 477 18.02 -22.29 2.38
C THR A 477 18.56 -23.22 3.46
N ARG A 478 19.88 -23.17 3.71
CA ARG A 478 20.58 -24.01 4.69
C ARG A 478 21.34 -23.14 5.66
N ILE A 479 21.14 -23.40 6.96
CA ILE A 479 21.81 -22.65 8.01
C ILE A 479 22.41 -23.59 9.04
N PHE A 480 23.72 -23.46 9.25
CA PHE A 480 24.48 -24.23 10.23
C PHE A 480 24.84 -23.36 11.41
N TYR A 481 24.69 -23.89 12.61
CA TYR A 481 25.04 -23.20 13.85
C TYR A 481 26.05 -24.04 14.62
N PHE A 482 27.20 -23.44 14.95
CA PHE A 482 28.28 -24.08 15.70
C PHE A 482 28.60 -23.23 16.92
N VAL A 483 28.72 -23.87 18.07
CA VAL A 483 29.17 -23.23 19.31
C VAL A 483 30.56 -23.72 19.63
N LEU A 484 31.53 -22.82 19.58
CA LEU A 484 32.88 -23.06 20.10
C LEU A 484 32.87 -22.73 21.60
N ALA A 485 32.26 -23.59 22.40
CA ALA A 485 32.41 -23.51 23.84
C ALA A 485 33.79 -24.05 24.20
N ARG A 486 34.67 -23.20 24.76
CA ARG A 486 35.74 -23.72 25.62
C ARG A 486 35.06 -24.22 26.89
N SER A 487 35.07 -25.53 27.09
CA SER A 487 34.89 -26.11 28.42
C SER A 487 35.95 -25.48 29.32
N TRP A 488 35.49 -24.62 30.23
CA TRP A 488 36.33 -24.04 31.29
C TRP A 488 36.48 -25.04 32.42
#